data_AF-A0A7I7U8A0-F1
#
_entry.id   AF-A0A7I7U8A0-F1
#
_cell.length_a   1.000
_cell.length_b   1.000
_cell.length_c   1.000
_cell.angle_alpha   90.00
_cell.angle_beta   90.00
_cell.angle_gamma   90.00
#
_symmetry.space_group_name_H-M   'P 1'
#
loop_
_entity.id
_entity.type
_entity.pdbx_description
1 polymer ?
#
loop_
_entity_poly.entity_id
_entity_poly.type
_entity_poly.pdbx_seq_one_letter_code
_entity_poly.pdbx_strand_id
1 'polypeptide(L)'
;MIIGDANLAETSTYLKLGATSLVLDLIEEGPQIGLELTDLALARPVHAVHVVSRDPSLRATVALADGREMTALALQRIYLDRVAKLVDARDPDPRASHVLETWAHVLDLLERDPMECADLLDWPAKLRLLEGFRHRENLGWNAPRLHLVDLQYSDVRLDKGLYNRLVARGSMKRLVTEQQVLDAVENPPTDTRAYFRGECLRRFGADIAAASWDSVIFDLGGDSLVRIPTLEPLRGSKAHVGACWILSTAQPNSSNS
;
A
#
# COMPACT_ATOMS: atom_id res chain seq x y z
N MET A 1 -9.91 -5.31 3.64
CA MET A 1 -9.23 -5.31 4.96
C MET A 1 -9.45 -3.97 5.65
N ILE A 2 -9.71 -3.97 6.97
CA ILE A 2 -9.99 -2.74 7.76
C ILE A 2 -9.06 -2.55 8.96
N ILE A 3 -8.10 -3.46 9.19
CA ILE A 3 -7.23 -3.49 10.38
C ILE A 3 -5.95 -2.67 10.23
N GLY A 4 -5.55 -2.32 9.01
CA GLY A 4 -4.29 -1.63 8.75
C GLY A 4 -4.40 -0.12 8.93
N ASP A 5 -3.36 0.49 9.49
CA ASP A 5 -3.23 1.94 9.60
C ASP A 5 -3.05 2.60 8.22
N ALA A 6 -3.34 3.91 8.15
CA ALA A 6 -2.88 4.75 7.05
C ALA A 6 -1.38 5.01 7.21
N ASN A 7 -0.60 4.80 6.15
CA ASN A 7 0.85 4.92 6.15
C ASN A 7 1.30 6.13 5.34
N LEU A 8 2.39 6.75 5.78
CA LEU A 8 3.07 7.82 5.04
C LEU A 8 4.36 7.28 4.42
N ALA A 9 5.13 6.50 5.18
CA ALA A 9 6.33 5.86 4.68
C ALA A 9 6.01 4.91 3.51
N GLU A 10 6.61 5.18 2.35
CA GLU A 10 6.37 4.42 1.11
C GLU A 10 6.66 2.92 1.31
N THR A 11 7.74 2.58 2.03
CA THR A 11 8.07 1.19 2.37
C THR A 11 7.01 0.53 3.27
N SER A 12 6.37 1.28 4.18
CA SER A 12 5.28 0.74 5.01
C SER A 12 4.06 0.38 4.17
N THR A 13 3.65 1.27 3.26
CA THR A 13 2.56 1.00 2.31
C THR A 13 2.90 -0.18 1.39
N TYR A 14 4.13 -0.20 0.86
CA TYR A 14 4.60 -1.23 -0.06
C TYR A 14 4.60 -2.61 0.59
N LEU A 15 5.17 -2.76 1.78
CA LEU A 15 5.16 -4.04 2.50
C LEU A 15 3.75 -4.44 2.92
N LYS A 16 2.93 -3.50 3.40
CA LYS A 16 1.54 -3.79 3.78
C LYS A 16 0.76 -4.42 2.63
N LEU A 17 0.86 -3.86 1.42
CA LEU A 17 0.13 -4.38 0.26
C LEU A 17 0.83 -5.59 -0.35
N GLY A 18 2.14 -5.52 -0.57
CA GLY A 18 2.93 -6.57 -1.20
C GLY A 18 2.94 -7.87 -0.41
N ALA A 19 3.28 -7.82 0.89
CA ALA A 19 3.29 -9.01 1.73
C ALA A 19 1.89 -9.61 1.87
N THR A 20 0.85 -8.78 2.02
CA THR A 20 -0.53 -9.27 2.06
C THR A 20 -0.92 -9.97 0.75
N SER A 21 -0.59 -9.39 -0.41
CA SER A 21 -0.86 -10.02 -1.71
C SER A 21 -0.20 -11.39 -1.80
N LEU A 22 1.07 -11.50 -1.44
CA LEU A 22 1.78 -12.77 -1.48
C LEU A 22 1.28 -13.80 -0.44
N VAL A 23 0.72 -13.36 0.68
CA VAL A 23 0.05 -14.25 1.63
C VAL A 23 -1.31 -14.73 1.10
N LEU A 24 -2.04 -13.90 0.34
CA LEU A 24 -3.27 -14.34 -0.33
C LEU A 24 -2.95 -15.39 -1.38
N ASP A 25 -1.92 -15.16 -2.19
CA ASP A 25 -1.36 -16.13 -3.11
C ASP A 25 -1.03 -17.46 -2.41
N LEU A 26 -0.40 -17.39 -1.23
CA LEU A 26 -0.10 -18.58 -0.41
C LEU A 26 -1.37 -19.28 0.10
N ILE A 27 -2.43 -18.56 0.41
CA ILE A 27 -3.71 -19.16 0.81
C ILE A 27 -4.37 -19.88 -0.38
N GLU A 28 -4.28 -19.30 -1.57
CA GLU A 28 -4.91 -19.83 -2.80
C GLU A 28 -4.13 -21.02 -3.37
N GLU A 29 -2.80 -20.96 -3.37
CA GLU A 29 -1.95 -21.92 -4.07
C GLU A 29 -1.09 -22.80 -3.14
N GLY A 30 -0.75 -22.31 -1.95
CA GLY A 30 0.10 -23.03 -0.99
C GLY A 30 -0.33 -24.49 -0.71
N PRO A 31 -1.63 -24.80 -0.55
CA PRO A 31 -2.08 -26.17 -0.31
C PRO A 31 -1.68 -27.17 -1.41
N GLN A 32 -1.51 -26.73 -2.66
CA GLN A 32 -1.13 -27.62 -3.77
C GLN A 32 0.32 -28.10 -3.66
N ILE A 33 1.15 -27.40 -2.91
CA ILE A 33 2.56 -27.73 -2.65
C ILE A 33 2.83 -28.02 -1.16
N GLY A 34 1.77 -28.29 -0.39
CA GLY A 34 1.87 -28.68 1.03
C GLY A 34 2.25 -27.55 1.98
N LEU A 35 2.06 -26.29 1.57
CA LEU A 35 2.23 -25.13 2.43
C LEU A 35 0.86 -24.68 2.97
N GLU A 36 0.67 -24.83 4.28
CA GLU A 36 -0.56 -24.37 4.96
C GLU A 36 -0.23 -23.26 5.97
N LEU A 37 -1.26 -22.58 6.49
CA LEU A 37 -1.14 -21.56 7.55
C LEU A 37 -1.99 -21.89 8.79
N THR A 38 -2.66 -23.03 8.79
CA THR A 38 -3.59 -23.48 9.83
C THR A 38 -2.91 -23.63 11.19
N ASP A 39 -1.63 -24.02 11.21
CA ASP A 39 -0.82 -24.13 12.41
C ASP A 39 -0.46 -22.77 13.04
N LEU A 40 -0.65 -21.66 12.32
CA LEU A 40 -0.40 -20.30 12.83
C LEU A 40 -1.65 -19.63 13.41
N ALA A 41 -2.73 -20.38 13.58
CA ALA A 41 -3.95 -19.86 14.19
C ALA A 41 -3.68 -19.36 15.62
N LEU A 42 -3.97 -18.09 15.89
CA LEU A 42 -3.85 -17.50 17.22
C LEU A 42 -4.97 -18.00 18.14
N ALA A 43 -4.64 -18.34 19.40
CA ALA A 43 -5.63 -18.77 20.38
C ALA A 43 -6.63 -17.65 20.74
N ARG A 44 -6.16 -16.40 20.78
CA ARG A 44 -6.99 -15.21 21.06
C ARG A 44 -6.62 -14.05 20.13
N PRO A 45 -7.09 -14.04 18.85
CA PRO A 45 -6.63 -13.10 17.83
C PRO A 45 -6.80 -11.62 18.21
N VAL A 46 -7.97 -11.21 18.72
CA VAL A 46 -8.23 -9.81 19.10
C VAL A 46 -7.34 -9.35 20.26
N HIS A 47 -7.11 -10.23 21.23
CA HIS A 47 -6.21 -9.95 22.35
C HIS A 47 -4.75 -9.82 21.87
N ALA A 48 -4.32 -10.70 20.96
CA ALA A 48 -2.97 -10.67 20.39
C ALA A 48 -2.66 -9.33 19.72
N VAL A 49 -3.62 -8.74 18.99
CA VAL A 49 -3.46 -7.40 18.39
C VAL A 49 -3.08 -6.36 19.44
N HIS A 50 -3.77 -6.32 20.58
CA HIS A 50 -3.48 -5.36 21.64
C HIS A 50 -2.14 -5.61 22.34
N VAL A 51 -1.77 -6.89 22.54
CA VAL A 51 -0.49 -7.25 23.14
C VAL A 51 0.66 -6.79 22.25
N VAL A 52 0.61 -7.14 20.96
CA VAL A 52 1.65 -6.78 19.98
C VAL A 52 1.73 -5.27 19.79
N SER A 53 0.59 -4.58 19.67
CA SER A 53 0.56 -3.12 19.46
C SER A 53 1.13 -2.32 20.64
N ARG A 54 0.97 -2.80 21.88
CA ARG A 54 1.46 -2.11 23.09
C ARG A 54 2.93 -2.38 23.41
N ASP A 55 3.56 -3.33 22.72
CA ASP A 55 4.96 -3.65 22.91
C ASP A 55 5.83 -3.19 21.73
N PRO A 56 6.30 -1.93 21.72
CA PRO A 56 7.22 -1.44 20.68
C PRO A 56 8.60 -2.09 20.75
N SER A 57 8.91 -2.88 21.79
CA SER A 57 10.16 -3.66 21.85
C SER A 57 10.12 -4.95 21.03
N LEU A 58 8.92 -5.35 20.55
CA LEU A 58 8.67 -6.53 19.70
C LEU A 58 9.02 -7.88 20.36
N ARG A 59 8.99 -7.95 21.69
CA ARG A 59 9.38 -9.12 22.49
C ARG A 59 8.19 -9.89 23.06
N ALA A 60 7.03 -9.26 23.13
CA ALA A 60 5.82 -9.88 23.65
C ALA A 60 5.44 -11.11 22.82
N THR A 61 5.12 -12.19 23.52
CA THR A 61 4.63 -13.44 22.92
C THR A 61 3.11 -13.49 22.93
N VAL A 62 2.55 -14.19 21.96
CA VAL A 62 1.13 -14.52 21.87
C VAL A 62 0.96 -16.02 21.66
N ALA A 63 -0.07 -16.59 22.29
CA ALA A 63 -0.35 -18.01 22.20
C ALA A 63 -1.05 -18.37 20.88
N LEU A 64 -0.57 -19.43 20.23
CA LEU A 64 -1.23 -20.13 19.14
C LEU A 64 -2.24 -21.15 19.68
N ALA A 65 -3.15 -21.60 18.82
CA ALA A 65 -4.19 -22.56 19.15
C ALA A 65 -3.64 -23.94 19.57
N ASP A 66 -2.43 -24.28 19.11
CA ASP A 66 -1.71 -25.50 19.48
C ASP A 66 -0.90 -25.37 20.79
N GLY A 67 -0.96 -24.21 21.46
CA GLY A 67 -0.27 -23.94 22.72
C GLY A 67 1.15 -23.40 22.58
N ARG A 68 1.71 -23.30 21.38
CA ARG A 68 3.00 -22.60 21.17
C ARG A 68 2.84 -21.12 21.52
N GLU A 69 3.90 -20.52 22.07
CA GLU A 69 4.02 -19.08 22.23
C GLU A 69 5.05 -18.50 21.26
N MET A 70 4.67 -17.44 20.55
CA MET A 70 5.52 -16.83 19.53
C MET A 70 5.46 -15.31 19.59
N THR A 71 6.58 -14.65 19.31
CA THR A 71 6.59 -13.21 19.07
C THR A 71 5.97 -12.88 17.71
N ALA A 72 5.55 -11.63 17.53
CA ALA A 72 5.06 -11.16 16.22
C ALA A 72 6.13 -11.31 15.12
N LEU A 73 7.40 -11.05 15.44
CA LEU A 73 8.53 -11.24 14.52
C LEU A 73 8.70 -12.71 14.12
N ALA A 74 8.64 -13.64 15.09
CA ALA A 74 8.74 -15.07 14.80
C ALA A 74 7.59 -15.55 13.89
N LEU A 75 6.37 -15.07 14.10
CA LEU A 75 5.25 -15.36 13.19
C LEU A 75 5.52 -14.81 11.78
N GLN A 76 5.92 -13.55 11.67
CA GLN A 76 6.25 -12.93 10.37
C GLN A 76 7.35 -13.69 9.63
N ARG A 77 8.36 -14.22 10.32
CA ARG A 77 9.40 -15.07 9.71
C ARG A 77 8.86 -16.36 9.13
N ILE A 78 7.91 -17.01 9.80
CA ILE A 78 7.27 -18.22 9.25
C ILE A 78 6.45 -17.87 8.00
N TYR A 79 5.70 -16.76 8.03
CA TYR A 79 4.97 -16.29 6.85
C TYR A 79 5.95 -16.01 5.69
N LEU A 80 7.03 -15.27 5.94
CA LEU A 80 8.05 -14.97 4.93
C LEU A 80 8.66 -16.25 4.33
N ASP A 81 9.05 -17.23 5.16
CA ASP A 81 9.63 -18.50 4.69
C ASP A 81 8.66 -19.28 3.79
N ARG A 82 7.38 -19.37 4.19
CA ARG A 82 6.36 -20.08 3.40
C ARG A 82 6.07 -19.36 2.08
N VAL A 83 5.97 -18.03 2.12
CA VAL A 83 5.76 -17.25 0.91
C VAL A 83 6.98 -17.38 -0.03
N ALA A 84 8.20 -17.33 0.49
CA ALA A 84 9.41 -17.50 -0.32
C ALA A 84 9.41 -18.85 -1.05
N LYS A 85 9.05 -19.94 -0.36
CA LYS A 85 8.92 -21.28 -0.97
C LYS A 85 7.86 -21.34 -2.08
N LEU A 86 6.75 -20.64 -1.93
CA LEU A 86 5.74 -20.54 -2.99
C LEU A 86 6.29 -19.77 -4.20
N VAL A 87 6.95 -18.63 -3.97
CA VAL A 87 7.51 -17.81 -5.05
C VAL A 87 8.61 -18.55 -5.79
N ASP A 88 9.45 -19.33 -5.10
CA ASP A 88 10.49 -20.17 -5.72
C ASP A 88 9.91 -21.29 -6.60
N ALA A 89 8.66 -21.70 -6.37
CA ALA A 89 7.97 -22.71 -7.17
C ALA A 89 7.27 -22.13 -8.42
N ARG A 90 7.26 -20.80 -8.59
CA ARG A 90 6.62 -20.08 -9.70
C ARG A 90 7.65 -19.59 -10.72
N ASP A 91 7.15 -19.07 -11.85
CA ASP A 91 7.98 -18.31 -12.77
C ASP A 91 8.54 -17.05 -12.07
N PRO A 92 9.80 -16.65 -12.37
CA PRO A 92 10.40 -15.48 -11.74
C PRO A 92 9.58 -14.20 -11.94
N ASP A 93 9.08 -13.61 -10.84
CA ASP A 93 8.49 -12.27 -10.81
C ASP A 93 9.40 -11.32 -10.00
N PRO A 94 10.11 -10.38 -10.66
CA PRO A 94 10.98 -9.42 -9.99
C PRO A 94 10.26 -8.60 -8.90
N ARG A 95 8.95 -8.37 -9.03
CA ARG A 95 8.18 -7.64 -8.00
C ARG A 95 7.99 -8.48 -6.75
N ALA A 96 7.66 -9.76 -6.91
CA ALA A 96 7.55 -10.69 -5.79
C ALA A 96 8.88 -10.84 -5.07
N SER A 97 9.99 -11.00 -5.82
CA SER A 97 11.34 -11.06 -5.26
C SER A 97 11.68 -9.80 -4.47
N HIS A 98 11.40 -8.60 -5.01
CA HIS A 98 11.68 -7.35 -4.30
C HIS A 98 10.85 -7.18 -3.02
N VAL A 99 9.58 -7.63 -3.00
CA VAL A 99 8.77 -7.63 -1.78
C VAL A 99 9.42 -8.55 -0.73
N LEU A 100 9.85 -9.76 -1.11
CA LEU A 100 10.48 -10.70 -0.18
C LEU A 100 11.79 -10.19 0.38
N GLU A 101 12.66 -9.64 -0.46
CA GLU A 101 13.92 -9.04 -0.04
C GLU A 101 13.68 -7.87 0.93
N THR A 102 12.72 -7.00 0.60
CA THR A 102 12.38 -5.86 1.46
C THR A 102 11.79 -6.32 2.79
N TRP A 103 10.93 -7.35 2.79
CA TRP A 103 10.30 -7.89 3.99
C TRP A 103 11.35 -8.56 4.89
N ALA A 104 12.21 -9.41 4.33
CA ALA A 104 13.31 -10.04 5.03
C ALA A 104 14.24 -9.01 5.67
N HIS A 105 14.66 -8.01 4.90
CA HIS A 105 15.53 -6.93 5.36
C HIS A 105 14.92 -6.15 6.54
N VAL A 106 13.62 -5.80 6.44
CA VAL A 106 12.93 -5.10 7.53
C VAL A 106 12.84 -5.98 8.79
N LEU A 107 12.56 -7.28 8.66
CA LEU A 107 12.57 -8.18 9.81
C LEU A 107 13.96 -8.29 10.44
N ASP A 108 15.03 -8.37 9.64
CA ASP A 108 16.43 -8.40 10.13
C ASP A 108 16.79 -7.15 10.93
N LEU A 109 16.31 -5.98 10.49
CA LEU A 109 16.49 -4.71 11.19
C LEU A 109 15.71 -4.69 12.51
N LEU A 110 14.42 -5.05 12.45
CA LEU A 110 13.53 -5.06 13.63
C LEU A 110 13.99 -6.01 14.72
N GLU A 111 14.59 -7.15 14.36
CA GLU A 111 15.15 -8.11 15.32
C GLU A 111 16.41 -7.59 16.03
N ARG A 112 17.20 -6.73 15.36
CA ARG A 112 18.42 -6.14 15.93
C ARG A 112 18.10 -4.93 16.81
N ASP A 113 17.47 -3.94 16.21
CA ASP A 113 16.97 -2.74 16.89
C ASP A 113 15.86 -2.12 16.03
N PRO A 114 14.61 -2.03 16.53
CA PRO A 114 13.53 -1.43 15.77
C PRO A 114 13.83 0.00 15.28
N MET A 115 14.73 0.72 15.96
CA MET A 115 15.13 2.06 15.56
C MET A 115 15.97 2.11 14.29
N GLU A 116 16.57 1.00 13.85
CA GLU A 116 17.23 0.90 12.55
C GLU A 116 16.22 1.03 11.38
N CYS A 117 14.92 0.82 11.62
CA CYS A 117 13.87 1.00 10.63
C CYS A 117 13.29 2.43 10.59
N ALA A 118 13.89 3.42 11.28
CA ALA A 118 13.31 4.75 11.42
C ALA A 118 13.33 5.63 10.17
N ASP A 119 13.99 5.20 9.10
CA ASP A 119 13.90 5.77 7.75
C ASP A 119 13.02 4.93 6.80
N LEU A 120 12.60 3.73 7.22
CA LEU A 120 11.79 2.80 6.41
C LEU A 120 10.33 2.75 6.85
N LEU A 121 10.07 2.76 8.16
CA LEU A 121 8.76 2.49 8.74
C LEU A 121 8.20 3.70 9.48
N ASP A 122 6.87 3.85 9.46
CA ASP A 122 6.20 4.97 10.11
C ASP A 122 6.37 4.97 11.63
N TRP A 123 6.13 3.81 12.28
CA TRP A 123 6.10 3.76 13.73
C TRP A 123 7.48 3.97 14.38
N PRO A 124 8.62 3.46 13.85
CA PRO A 124 9.93 3.80 14.39
C PRO A 124 10.31 5.24 14.05
N ALA A 125 10.00 5.74 12.85
CA ALA A 125 10.25 7.14 12.49
C ALA A 125 9.55 8.10 13.46
N LYS A 126 8.28 7.85 13.73
CA LYS A 126 7.47 8.59 14.69
C LYS A 126 7.97 8.42 16.13
N LEU A 127 8.31 7.20 16.55
CA LEU A 127 8.86 6.94 17.89
C LEU A 127 10.17 7.71 18.12
N ARG A 128 11.07 7.73 17.13
CA ARG A 128 12.31 8.51 17.15
C ARG A 128 12.05 9.99 17.40
N LEU A 129 11.05 10.56 16.70
CA LEU A 129 10.67 11.96 16.86
C LEU A 129 10.13 12.21 18.27
N LEU A 130 9.19 11.39 18.72
CA LEU A 130 8.56 11.51 20.03
C LEU A 130 9.57 11.41 21.17
N GLU A 131 10.45 10.41 21.15
CA GLU A 131 11.52 10.27 22.14
C GLU A 131 12.48 11.47 22.12
N GLY A 132 12.81 12.00 20.92
CA GLY A 132 13.58 13.22 20.80
C GLY A 132 12.94 14.43 21.51
N PHE A 133 11.62 14.59 21.42
CA PHE A 133 10.90 15.63 22.19
C PHE A 133 10.87 15.33 23.68
N ARG A 134 10.66 14.06 24.06
CA ARG A 134 10.66 13.63 25.47
C ARG A 134 11.96 13.93 26.17
N HIS A 135 13.10 13.59 25.56
CA HIS A 135 14.40 13.81 26.15
C HIS A 135 14.81 15.29 26.20
N ARG A 136 14.56 16.06 25.13
CA ARG A 136 14.93 17.48 25.09
C ARG A 136 14.14 18.35 26.08
N GLU A 137 12.89 17.99 26.32
CA GLU A 137 11.96 18.81 27.13
C GLU A 137 11.54 18.15 28.44
N ASN A 138 12.15 16.99 28.78
CA ASN A 138 11.84 16.19 29.96
C ASN A 138 10.34 15.88 30.10
N LEU A 139 9.72 15.38 29.03
CA LEU A 139 8.27 15.10 28.96
C LEU A 139 7.95 13.63 29.24
N GLY A 140 6.89 13.40 30.02
CA GLY A 140 6.23 12.10 30.11
C GLY A 140 5.37 11.81 28.87
N TRP A 141 5.05 10.54 28.62
CA TRP A 141 4.21 10.10 27.48
C TRP A 141 2.83 10.76 27.44
N ASN A 142 2.28 11.13 28.60
CA ASN A 142 0.97 11.77 28.72
C ASN A 142 1.00 13.29 28.40
N ALA A 143 2.15 13.85 28.04
CA ALA A 143 2.24 15.28 27.75
C ALA A 143 1.39 15.65 26.51
N PRO A 144 0.52 16.68 26.58
CA PRO A 144 -0.28 17.13 25.44
C PRO A 144 0.58 17.47 24.20
N ARG A 145 1.80 17.95 24.42
CA ARG A 145 2.75 18.25 23.34
C ARG A 145 3.11 17.04 22.50
N LEU A 146 3.26 15.85 23.10
CA LEU A 146 3.57 14.63 22.34
C LEU A 146 2.39 14.17 21.49
N HIS A 147 1.16 14.34 21.99
CA HIS A 147 -0.05 14.07 21.22
C HIS A 147 -0.18 15.00 20.01
N LEU A 148 0.21 16.27 20.16
CA LEU A 148 0.27 17.20 19.03
C LEU A 148 1.34 16.79 18.01
N VAL A 149 2.51 16.33 18.46
CA VAL A 149 3.57 15.82 17.58
C VAL A 149 3.11 14.56 16.83
N ASP A 150 2.45 13.64 17.51
CA ASP A 150 1.86 12.44 16.89
C ASP A 150 0.85 12.81 15.80
N LEU A 151 -0.06 13.74 16.08
CA LEU A 151 -1.02 14.24 15.08
C LEU A 151 -0.34 14.99 13.93
N GLN A 152 0.67 15.82 14.22
CA GLN A 152 1.42 16.56 13.20
C GLN A 152 2.27 15.67 12.30
N TYR A 153 2.56 14.42 12.72
CA TYR A 153 3.27 13.47 11.88
C TYR A 153 2.52 13.19 10.59
N SER A 154 1.20 13.05 10.67
CA SER A 154 0.31 12.72 9.55
C SER A 154 -0.34 13.91 8.85
N ASP A 155 0.10 15.14 9.12
CA ASP A 155 -0.36 16.30 8.37
C ASP A 155 0.15 16.22 6.91
N VAL A 156 -0.80 16.19 5.98
CA VAL A 156 -0.56 16.00 4.54
C VAL A 156 0.13 17.20 3.88
N ARG A 157 0.14 18.37 4.52
CA ARG A 157 0.74 19.58 3.95
C ARG A 157 2.26 19.44 3.94
N LEU A 158 2.87 19.68 2.78
CA LEU A 158 4.32 19.48 2.55
C LEU A 158 5.20 20.32 3.48
N ASP A 159 4.74 21.52 3.84
CA ASP A 159 5.45 22.48 4.69
C ASP A 159 5.23 22.28 6.21
N LYS A 160 4.19 21.52 6.60
CA LYS A 160 3.78 21.37 8.02
C LYS A 160 3.97 19.96 8.57
N GLY A 161 3.66 18.94 7.77
CA GLY A 161 3.81 17.53 8.13
C GLY A 161 5.20 17.19 8.61
N LEU A 162 5.32 16.53 9.77
CA LEU A 162 6.63 16.10 10.26
C LEU A 162 7.21 15.01 9.35
N TYR A 163 6.39 14.10 8.82
CA TYR A 163 6.83 13.13 7.82
C TYR A 163 7.40 13.81 6.57
N ASN A 164 6.66 14.76 5.98
CA ASN A 164 7.11 15.50 4.80
C ASN A 164 8.42 16.26 5.05
N ARG A 165 8.59 16.82 6.25
CA ARG A 165 9.86 17.44 6.67
C ARG A 165 11.01 16.43 6.81
N LEU A 166 10.75 15.19 7.21
CA LEU A 166 11.76 14.13 7.20
C LEU A 166 12.15 13.74 5.77
N VAL A 167 11.18 13.61 4.87
CA VAL A 167 11.41 13.34 3.44
C VAL A 167 12.26 14.45 2.80
N ALA A 168 11.91 15.72 3.03
CA ALA A 168 12.64 16.87 2.49
C ALA A 168 14.11 16.95 2.95
N ARG A 169 14.44 16.32 4.08
CA ARG A 169 15.80 16.23 4.63
C ARG A 169 16.53 14.94 4.26
N GLY A 170 15.93 14.09 3.43
CA GLY A 170 16.48 12.79 3.06
C GLY A 170 16.51 11.77 4.20
N SER A 171 15.68 11.95 5.24
CA SER A 171 15.64 11.08 6.42
C SER A 171 14.64 9.92 6.31
N MET A 172 13.90 9.83 5.20
CA MET A 172 13.01 8.72 4.86
C MET A 172 13.39 8.15 3.50
N LYS A 173 13.41 6.83 3.39
CA LYS A 173 13.58 6.12 2.13
C LYS A 173 12.32 6.26 1.27
N ARG A 174 12.53 6.51 -0.02
CA ARG A 174 11.49 6.54 -1.04
C ARG A 174 11.67 5.39 -2.01
N LEU A 175 10.55 4.87 -2.51
CA LEU A 175 10.46 3.86 -3.56
C LEU A 175 10.12 4.49 -4.92
N VAL A 176 9.43 5.62 -4.91
CA VAL A 176 9.12 6.40 -6.12
C VAL A 176 9.66 7.81 -6.02
N THR A 177 9.92 8.39 -7.19
CA THR A 177 10.34 9.79 -7.31
C THR A 177 9.15 10.74 -7.17
N GLU A 178 9.45 11.99 -6.84
CA GLU A 178 8.41 13.04 -6.80
C GLU A 178 7.71 13.21 -8.15
N GLN A 179 8.46 13.12 -9.25
CA GLN A 179 7.89 13.22 -10.59
C GLN A 179 6.86 12.12 -10.85
N GLN A 180 7.16 10.87 -10.47
CA GLN A 180 6.20 9.76 -10.63
C GLN A 180 4.92 9.97 -9.80
N VAL A 181 5.02 10.58 -8.62
CA VAL A 181 3.86 10.92 -7.80
C VAL A 181 3.02 12.00 -8.49
N LEU A 182 3.66 13.08 -8.97
CA LEU A 182 2.98 14.16 -9.70
C LEU A 182 2.31 13.66 -10.98
N ASP A 183 3.00 12.81 -11.75
CA ASP A 183 2.44 12.21 -12.95
C ASP A 183 1.18 11.38 -12.65
N ALA A 184 1.17 10.65 -11.52
CA ALA A 184 0.04 9.83 -11.09
C ALA A 184 -1.17 10.64 -10.57
N VAL A 185 -1.01 11.93 -10.27
CA VAL A 185 -2.13 12.82 -9.94
C VAL A 185 -3.01 13.05 -11.16
N GLU A 186 -2.40 13.20 -12.33
CA GLU A 186 -3.11 13.51 -13.58
C GLU A 186 -3.39 12.28 -14.44
N ASN A 187 -2.58 11.23 -14.31
CA ASN A 187 -2.62 10.08 -15.22
C ASN A 187 -3.05 8.79 -14.50
N PRO A 188 -4.07 8.07 -15.01
CA PRO A 188 -4.48 6.80 -14.45
C PRO A 188 -3.45 5.68 -14.74
N PRO A 189 -3.42 4.60 -13.94
CA PRO A 189 -2.60 3.43 -14.24
C PRO A 189 -3.03 2.80 -15.57
N THR A 190 -2.06 2.41 -16.39
CA THR A 190 -2.26 2.03 -17.79
C THR A 190 -2.72 0.59 -18.00
N ASP A 191 -2.65 -0.24 -16.97
CA ASP A 191 -2.82 -1.70 -17.03
C ASP A 191 -4.17 -2.17 -16.46
N THR A 192 -5.03 -1.25 -16.01
CA THR A 192 -6.36 -1.56 -15.47
C THR A 192 -7.46 -0.76 -16.17
N ARG A 193 -8.72 -1.08 -15.87
CA ARG A 193 -9.89 -0.30 -16.30
C ARG A 193 -9.86 1.18 -15.90
N ALA A 194 -9.03 1.56 -14.93
CA ALA A 194 -8.85 2.96 -14.55
C ALA A 194 -8.31 3.80 -15.71
N TYR A 195 -7.53 3.19 -16.62
CA TYR A 195 -7.05 3.86 -17.83
C TYR A 195 -8.20 4.36 -18.69
N PHE A 196 -9.12 3.47 -19.09
CA PHE A 196 -10.29 3.82 -19.87
C PHE A 196 -11.12 4.91 -19.19
N ARG A 197 -11.42 4.76 -17.90
CA ARG A 197 -12.21 5.74 -17.15
C ARG A 197 -11.54 7.11 -17.09
N GLY A 198 -10.24 7.17 -16.79
CA GLY A 198 -9.50 8.42 -16.73
C GLY A 198 -9.40 9.10 -18.10
N GLU A 199 -9.16 8.33 -19.18
CA GLU A 199 -9.15 8.86 -20.53
C GLU A 199 -10.52 9.38 -20.99
N CYS A 200 -11.61 8.71 -20.62
CA CYS A 200 -12.97 9.18 -20.87
C CYS A 200 -13.21 10.53 -20.18
N LEU A 201 -12.91 10.64 -18.88
CA LEU A 201 -13.06 11.90 -18.13
C LEU A 201 -12.21 13.02 -18.72
N ARG A 202 -10.98 12.72 -19.13
CA ARG A 202 -10.04 13.69 -19.68
C ARG A 202 -10.46 14.21 -21.06
N ARG A 203 -10.98 13.34 -21.94
CA ARG A 203 -11.31 13.68 -23.34
C ARG A 203 -12.75 14.11 -23.56
N PHE A 204 -13.68 13.56 -22.78
CA PHE A 204 -15.12 13.70 -22.97
C PHE A 204 -15.83 14.19 -21.69
N GLY A 205 -15.12 14.89 -20.79
CA GLY A 205 -15.68 15.31 -19.52
C GLY A 205 -16.97 16.13 -19.63
N ALA A 206 -17.13 16.91 -20.72
CA ALA A 206 -18.36 17.67 -20.98
C ALA A 206 -19.57 16.78 -21.30
N ASP A 207 -19.33 15.59 -21.86
CA ASP A 207 -20.36 14.64 -22.29
C ASP A 207 -20.55 13.51 -21.26
N ILE A 208 -19.93 13.59 -20.08
CA ILE A 208 -20.04 12.58 -19.01
C ILE A 208 -20.98 13.08 -17.92
N ALA A 209 -22.12 12.41 -17.77
CA ALA A 209 -23.07 12.67 -16.70
C ALA A 209 -22.58 12.10 -15.36
N ALA A 210 -21.94 10.92 -15.37
CA ALA A 210 -21.43 10.27 -14.16
C ALA A 210 -20.37 9.20 -14.48
N ALA A 211 -19.51 8.89 -13.51
CA ALA A 211 -18.58 7.77 -13.57
C ALA A 211 -18.48 7.05 -12.22
N SER A 212 -18.37 5.72 -12.25
CA SER A 212 -18.19 4.85 -11.08
C SER A 212 -17.03 3.86 -11.30
N TRP A 213 -16.88 2.83 -10.46
CA TRP A 213 -15.92 1.75 -10.69
C TRP A 213 -16.34 0.80 -11.81
N ASP A 214 -17.64 0.65 -12.01
CA ASP A 214 -18.25 -0.35 -12.90
C ASP A 214 -18.87 0.24 -14.16
N SER A 215 -18.89 1.56 -14.31
CA SER A 215 -19.43 2.20 -15.51
C SER A 215 -19.00 3.65 -15.69
N VAL A 216 -19.13 4.11 -16.94
CA VAL A 216 -19.09 5.52 -17.36
C VAL A 216 -20.40 5.83 -18.07
N ILE A 217 -21.07 6.93 -17.71
CA ILE A 217 -22.37 7.32 -18.24
C ILE A 217 -22.22 8.61 -19.04
N PHE A 218 -22.58 8.54 -20.32
CA PHE A 218 -22.50 9.65 -21.26
C PHE A 218 -23.87 10.31 -21.47
N ASP A 219 -23.86 11.63 -21.57
CA ASP A 219 -24.95 12.45 -22.09
C ASP A 219 -24.55 12.96 -23.48
N LEU A 220 -25.19 12.40 -24.52
CA LEU A 220 -24.91 12.74 -25.91
C LEU A 220 -25.99 13.65 -26.51
N GLY A 221 -26.84 14.27 -25.68
CA GLY A 221 -27.93 15.13 -26.12
C GLY A 221 -29.11 14.40 -26.76
N GLY A 222 -29.19 13.07 -26.61
CA GLY A 222 -30.33 12.24 -27.04
C GLY A 222 -31.35 12.01 -25.91
N ASP A 223 -32.40 11.23 -26.20
CA ASP A 223 -33.51 10.98 -25.26
C ASP A 223 -33.12 10.17 -24.01
N SER A 224 -31.93 9.54 -24.00
CA SER A 224 -31.46 8.73 -22.88
C SER A 224 -29.94 8.75 -22.74
N LEU A 225 -29.47 8.60 -21.50
CA LEU A 225 -28.06 8.47 -21.17
C LEU A 225 -27.49 7.13 -21.63
N VAL A 226 -26.26 7.15 -22.14
CA VAL A 226 -25.56 5.94 -22.60
C VAL A 226 -24.63 5.44 -21.49
N ARG A 227 -24.91 4.25 -20.95
CA ARG A 227 -24.07 3.62 -19.92
C ARG A 227 -23.10 2.62 -20.55
N ILE A 228 -21.80 2.86 -20.38
CA ILE A 228 -20.73 1.94 -20.76
C ILE A 228 -20.26 1.17 -19.52
N PRO A 229 -20.48 -0.16 -19.44
CA PRO A 229 -20.02 -0.96 -18.30
C PRO A 229 -18.50 -1.24 -18.36
N THR A 230 -17.85 -1.15 -17.20
CA THR A 230 -16.42 -1.45 -16.96
C THR A 230 -16.26 -2.50 -15.86
N LEU A 231 -16.97 -3.63 -15.99
CA LEU A 231 -17.07 -4.67 -14.96
C LEU A 231 -15.74 -5.38 -14.69
N GLU A 232 -14.98 -5.68 -15.74
CA GLU A 232 -13.72 -6.43 -15.67
C GLU A 232 -12.55 -5.51 -15.27
N PRO A 233 -11.89 -5.73 -14.11
CA PRO A 233 -10.83 -4.84 -13.62
C PRO A 233 -9.61 -4.73 -14.55
N LEU A 234 -9.30 -5.81 -15.29
CA LEU A 234 -8.13 -5.90 -16.18
C LEU A 234 -8.45 -5.54 -17.65
N ARG A 235 -9.72 -5.31 -18.01
CA ARG A 235 -10.08 -4.80 -19.35
C ARG A 235 -10.11 -3.27 -19.34
N GLY A 236 -10.07 -2.66 -20.52
CA GLY A 236 -10.04 -1.19 -20.64
C GLY A 236 -8.69 -0.56 -20.28
N SER A 237 -7.63 -1.38 -20.20
CA SER A 237 -6.25 -0.91 -20.11
C SER A 237 -5.79 -0.25 -21.41
N LYS A 238 -4.64 0.44 -21.38
CA LYS A 238 -4.02 1.07 -22.54
C LYS A 238 -3.80 0.10 -23.69
N ALA A 239 -3.45 -1.16 -23.41
CA ALA A 239 -3.30 -2.19 -24.43
C ALA A 239 -4.62 -2.51 -25.15
N HIS A 240 -5.76 -2.46 -24.43
CA HIS A 240 -7.08 -2.77 -24.99
C HIS A 240 -7.67 -1.62 -25.81
N VAL A 241 -7.62 -0.40 -25.26
CA VAL A 241 -8.36 0.73 -25.84
C VAL A 241 -7.46 1.81 -26.43
N GLY A 242 -6.14 1.78 -26.17
CA GLY A 242 -5.18 2.79 -26.61
C GLY A 242 -5.24 3.11 -28.09
N ALA A 243 -5.39 2.10 -28.95
CA ALA A 243 -5.48 2.28 -30.40
C ALA A 243 -6.77 2.98 -30.85
N CYS A 244 -7.91 2.69 -30.20
CA CYS A 244 -9.18 3.37 -30.48
C CYS A 244 -9.09 4.88 -30.25
N TRP A 245 -8.28 5.30 -29.28
CA TRP A 245 -8.06 6.70 -28.93
C TRP A 245 -7.13 7.46 -29.89
N ILE A 246 -6.27 6.75 -30.63
CA ILE A 246 -5.35 7.33 -31.62
C ILE A 246 -6.10 7.64 -32.93
N LEU A 247 -7.06 6.79 -33.29
CA LEU A 247 -7.88 6.96 -34.50
C LEU A 247 -8.86 8.13 -34.38
N SER A 248 -9.30 8.52 -33.18
CA SER A 248 -10.22 9.65 -33.00
C SER A 248 -9.54 11.02 -33.09
N THR A 249 -8.21 11.09 -32.95
CA THR A 249 -7.44 12.34 -33.07
C THR A 249 -6.96 12.62 -34.50
N ALA A 250 -7.16 11.69 -35.43
CA ALA A 250 -6.67 11.76 -36.82
C ALA A 250 -7.72 12.26 -37.84
N GLN A 251 -8.80 12.89 -37.40
CA GLN A 251 -9.75 13.59 -38.28
C GLN A 251 -9.70 15.10 -38.04
N PRO A 252 -8.75 15.84 -38.66
CA PRO A 252 -8.93 17.27 -38.86
C PRO A 252 -9.94 17.48 -40.00
N ASN A 253 -10.99 18.24 -39.71
CA ASN A 253 -11.98 18.82 -40.63
C ASN A 253 -11.71 18.61 -42.13
N SER A 254 -12.45 17.70 -42.75
CA SER A 254 -12.79 17.82 -44.16
C SER A 254 -14.08 18.62 -44.31
N SER A 255 -13.97 19.94 -44.15
CA SER A 255 -14.90 20.89 -44.76
C SER A 255 -14.42 21.21 -46.17
N ASN A 256 -15.24 20.86 -47.16
CA ASN A 256 -15.35 21.27 -48.56
C ASN A 256 -15.90 20.05 -49.32
N SER A 257 -17.09 20.06 -49.91
CA SER A 257 -17.70 21.07 -50.78
C SER A 257 -19.22 20.95 -50.78
#